data_AF-A0A4R9BNJ9-F1
#
_entry.id   AF-A0A4R9BNJ9-F1
#
_cell.length_a   1.000
_cell.length_b   1.000
_cell.length_c   1.000
_cell.angle_alpha   90.00
_cell.angle_beta   90.00
_cell.angle_gamma   90.00
#
_symmetry.space_group_name_H-M   'P 1'
#
loop_
_entity.id
_entity.type
_entity.pdbx_description
1 polymer ?
#
loop_
_entity_poly.entity_id
_entity_poly.type
_entity_poly.pdbx_seq_one_letter_code
_entity_poly.pdbx_strand_id
1 'polypeptide(L)' 'MIEDFWGNAIFSVVPTIALGLMFWLMLRSILRADRTERKVYAQIEAEERARLGLDKPVT' A
#
# COMPACT_ATOMS: atom_id res chain seq x y z
N MET A 1 -21.83 -29.53 -23.05
CA MET A 1 -20.76 -29.26 -24.05
C MET A 1 -20.35 -27.79 -24.10
N ILE A 2 -21.27 -26.81 -24.22
CA ILE A 2 -20.91 -25.37 -24.21
C ILE A 2 -20.64 -24.84 -22.78
N GLU A 3 -21.31 -25.40 -21.77
CA GLU A 3 -21.14 -25.01 -20.35
C GLU A 3 -19.70 -25.22 -19.87
N ASP A 4 -19.06 -26.33 -20.25
CA ASP A 4 -17.67 -26.64 -19.89
C ASP A 4 -16.67 -25.71 -20.59
N PHE A 5 -16.98 -25.21 -21.79
CA PHE A 5 -16.08 -24.32 -22.54
C PHE A 5 -15.91 -22.98 -21.83
N TRP A 6 -17.02 -22.35 -21.43
CA TRP A 6 -16.97 -21.07 -20.72
C TRP A 6 -16.42 -21.21 -19.31
N GLY A 7 -16.75 -22.30 -18.60
CA GLY A 7 -16.18 -22.60 -17.29
C GLY A 7 -14.65 -22.74 -17.35
N ASN A 8 -14.15 -23.60 -18.24
CA ASN A 8 -12.71 -23.81 -18.39
C ASN A 8 -11.98 -22.55 -18.86
N ALA A 9 -12.57 -21.77 -19.77
CA ALA A 9 -11.98 -20.50 -20.22
C ALA A 9 -11.79 -19.52 -19.06
N ILE A 10 -12.79 -19.34 -18.20
CA ILE A 10 -12.71 -18.45 -17.03
C ILE A 10 -11.68 -18.98 -16.02
N PHE A 11 -11.72 -20.28 -15.69
CA PHE A 11 -10.77 -20.85 -14.74
C PHE A 11 -9.32 -20.81 -15.25
N SER A 12 -9.09 -20.82 -16.57
CA SER A 12 -7.75 -20.73 -17.15
C SER A 12 -7.07 -19.38 -16.92
N VAL A 13 -7.83 -18.28 -16.82
CA VAL A 13 -7.29 -16.93 -16.65
C VAL A 13 -7.17 -16.50 -15.19
N VAL A 14 -7.89 -17.18 -14.29
CA VAL A 14 -7.87 -16.91 -12.85
C VAL A 14 -6.44 -16.93 -12.25
N PRO A 15 -5.57 -17.92 -12.54
CA PRO A 15 -4.21 -17.95 -12.00
C PRO A 15 -3.40 -16.70 -12.37
N THR A 16 -3.49 -16.24 -13.62
CA THR A 16 -2.76 -15.06 -14.11
C THR A 16 -3.24 -13.78 -13.44
N ILE A 17 -4.57 -13.61 -13.32
CA ILE A 17 -5.16 -12.46 -12.66
C ILE A 17 -4.81 -12.46 -11.16
N ALA A 18 -4.86 -13.63 -10.51
CA ALA A 18 -4.52 -13.78 -9.09
C ALA A 18 -3.07 -13.35 -8.82
N LEU A 19 -2.12 -13.77 -9.66
CA LEU A 19 -0.73 -13.32 -9.56
C LEU A 19 -0.60 -11.81 -9.76
N GLY A 20 -1.27 -11.25 -10.77
CA GLY A 20 -1.29 -9.80 -11.02
C GLY A 20 -1.87 -9.00 -9.86
N LEU A 21 -2.97 -9.48 -9.25
CA LEU A 21 -3.57 -8.87 -8.07
C LEU A 21 -2.66 -8.95 -6.84
N MET A 22 -2.04 -10.11 -6.62
CA MET A 22 -1.10 -10.28 -5.51
C MET A 22 0.10 -9.35 -5.64
N PHE A 23 0.66 -9.24 -6.85
CA PHE A 23 1.75 -8.30 -7.14
C PHE A 23 1.31 -6.84 -6.96
N TRP A 24 0.12 -6.47 -7.46
CA TRP A 24 -0.43 -5.13 -7.28
C TRP A 24 -0.66 -4.79 -5.81
N LEU A 25 -1.17 -5.73 -5.01
CA LEU A 25 -1.35 -5.56 -3.57
C LEU A 25 -0.01 -5.37 -2.85
N MET A 26 1.02 -6.14 -3.23
CA MET A 26 2.37 -6.00 -2.67
C MET A 26 2.94 -4.60 -2.94
N LEU A 27 2.95 -4.17 -4.20
CA LEU A 27 3.42 -2.83 -4.57
C LEU A 27 2.60 -1.73 -3.90
N ARG A 28 1.27 -1.87 -3.87
CA ARG A 28 0.38 -0.92 -3.20
C ARG A 28 0.66 -0.83 -1.70
N SER A 29 0.95 -1.95 -1.05
CA SER A 29 1.29 -1.99 0.37
C SER A 29 2.58 -1.23 0.65
N ILE A 30 3.65 -1.53 -0.09
CA ILE A 30 4.96 -0.89 0.07
C ILE A 30 4.85 0.63 -0.14
N LEU A 31 4.22 1.07 -1.23
CA LEU A 31 4.05 2.49 -1.54
C LEU A 31 3.19 3.24 -0.50
N ARG A 32 2.23 2.55 0.13
CA ARG A 32 1.37 3.15 1.17
C ARG A 32 2.06 3.17 2.54
N ALA A 33 2.89 2.18 2.84
CA ALA A 33 3.65 2.10 4.08
C ALA A 33 4.66 3.26 4.18
N ASP A 34 5.48 3.51 3.16
CA ASP A 34 6.45 4.63 3.15
C ASP A 34 5.78 5.99 3.40
N ARG A 35 4.57 6.21 2.83
CA ARG A 35 3.80 7.43 3.07
C ARG A 35 3.26 7.56 4.49
N THR A 36 3.01 6.45 5.17
CA THR A 36 2.46 6.44 6.52
C THR A 36 3.56 6.65 7.55
N GLU A 37 4.71 5.98 7.38
CA GLU A 37 5.87 6.13 8.26
C GLU A 37 6.35 7.59 8.29
N ARG A 38 6.54 8.23 7.13
CA ARG A 38 6.96 9.65 7.06
C ARG A 38 6.01 10.59 7.79
N LYS A 39 4.70 10.33 7.74
CA LYS A 39 3.69 11.16 8.42
C LYS A 39 3.75 10.98 9.93
N VAL A 40 3.88 9.75 10.39
CA VAL A 40 3.95 9.44 11.83
C VAL A 40 5.24 10.03 12.42
N TYR A 41 6.38 9.87 11.76
CA TYR A 41 7.64 10.50 12.20
C TYR A 41 7.53 12.03 12.29
N ALA A 42 6.95 12.69 11.27
CA ALA A 42 6.76 14.13 11.29
C ALA A 42 5.81 14.61 12.40
N GLN A 43 4.78 13.81 12.72
CA GLN A 43 3.87 14.11 13.84
C GLN A 43 4.58 13.98 15.18
N ILE A 44 5.34 12.92 15.40
CA ILE A 44 6.09 12.70 16.64
C ILE A 44 7.13 13.82 16.84
N GLU A 45 7.87 14.18 15.79
CA GLU A 45 8.86 15.26 15.85
C GLU A 45 8.20 16.62 16.15
N ALA A 46 7.01 16.89 15.60
CA ALA A 46 6.25 18.10 15.89
C ALA A 46 5.75 18.13 17.35
N GLU A 47 5.28 17.00 17.88
CA GLU A 47 4.87 16.85 19.28
C GLU A 47 6.05 17.05 20.24
N GLU A 48 7.22 16.46 19.94
CA GLU A 48 8.44 16.66 20.73
C GLU A 48 8.93 18.10 20.70
N ARG A 49 8.92 18.76 19.53
CA ARG A 49 9.27 20.19 19.42
C ARG A 49 8.32 21.09 20.21
N ALA A 50 7.02 20.83 20.13
CA ALA A 50 6.01 21.57 20.90
C ALA A 50 6.23 21.39 22.41
N ARG A 51 6.54 20.17 22.85
CA ARG A 51 6.82 19.87 24.26
C ARG A 51 8.10 20.53 24.76
N LEU A 52 9.10 20.66 23.90
CA LEU A 52 10.38 21.33 24.21
C LEU A 52 10.32 22.85 24.03
N GLY A 53 9.19 23.42 23.60
CA GLY A 53 9.06 24.86 23.33
C GLY A 53 9.93 25.35 22.17
N LEU A 54 10.40 24.44 21.31
CA LEU A 54 11.24 24.72 20.15
C LEU A 54 10.34 25.02 18.94
N ASP A 55 9.62 26.14 19.02
CA ASP A 55 8.59 26.53 18.06
C ASP A 55 9.14 27.21 16.79
N LYS A 56 10.47 27.15 16.56
CA LYS A 56 11.12 27.80 15.42
C LYS A 56 11.77 26.79 14.48
N PRO A 57 11.51 26.89 13.16
CA PRO A 57 12.12 26.00 12.19
C PRO A 57 13.63 26.23 12.17
N VAL A 58 14.39 25.15 12.29
CA VAL A 58 15.83 25.16 11.96
C VAL A 58 15.89 25.18 10.44
N THR A 59 16.07 26.38 9.88
CA THR A 59 16.31 26.62 8.46
C THR A 59 17.59 25.98 7.98
#